data_AF-A0A1G2BX29-F1
#
_entry.id   AF-A0A1G2BX29-F1
#
_cell.length_a   1.000
_cell.length_b   1.000
_cell.length_c   1.000
_cell.angle_alpha   90.00
_cell.angle_beta   90.00
_cell.angle_gamma   90.00
#
_symmetry.space_group_name_H-M   'P 1'
#
loop_
_entity.id
_entity.type
_entity.pdbx_description
1 polymer ?
#
loop_
_entity_poly.entity_id
_entity_poly.type
_entity_poly.pdbx_seq_one_letter_code
_entity_poly.pdbx_strand_id
1 'polypeptide(L)'
;MAKGGSISRRILDANYKASQSRARGENFKKIITQSIERLIARGFLVGYGVKTKEKLFIDKVKLTAEGRRRVQQWRESRQAKLPLHKITNKCIKLK
;
A
#
# COMPACT_ATOMS: atom_id res chain seq x y z
N MET A 1 0.17 8.35 10.44
CA MET A 1 0.79 7.52 9.37
C MET A 1 2.09 6.95 9.92
N ALA A 2 2.30 5.63 9.86
CA ALA A 2 3.43 4.99 10.53
C ALA A 2 4.78 5.49 9.97
N LYS A 3 5.62 6.04 10.87
CA LYS A 3 7.03 6.36 10.62
C LYS A 3 7.75 5.08 10.16
N GLY A 4 8.10 4.96 8.89
CA GLY A 4 9.13 4.04 8.39
C GLY A 4 8.97 2.54 8.65
N GLY A 5 7.78 2.05 9.03
CA GLY A 5 7.54 0.66 9.40
C GLY A 5 7.56 -0.29 8.21
N SER A 6 8.21 -1.45 8.37
CA SER A 6 8.03 -2.59 7.47
C SER A 6 6.65 -3.21 7.69
N ILE A 7 5.98 -3.63 6.61
CA ILE A 7 4.67 -4.29 6.67
C ILE A 7 4.87 -5.80 6.49
N SER A 8 4.19 -6.60 7.31
CA SER A 8 4.20 -8.06 7.16
C SER A 8 3.26 -8.53 6.06
N ARG A 9 3.64 -9.64 5.41
CA ARG A 9 2.88 -10.26 4.33
C ARG A 9 1.48 -10.69 4.80
N ARG A 10 1.37 -11.11 6.07
CA ARG A 10 0.09 -11.45 6.70
C ARG A 10 -0.93 -10.30 6.66
N ILE A 11 -0.49 -9.07 6.90
CA ILE A 11 -1.37 -7.88 6.85
C ILE A 11 -1.84 -7.63 5.42
N LEU A 12 -0.95 -7.77 4.43
CA LEU A 12 -1.32 -7.63 3.02
C LEU A 12 -2.36 -8.70 2.62
N ASP A 13 -2.10 -9.96 2.95
CA ASP A 13 -3.03 -11.04 2.63
C ASP A 13 -4.40 -10.84 3.29
N ALA A 14 -4.44 -10.38 4.55
CA ALA A 14 -5.70 -10.08 5.26
C ALA A 14 -6.50 -8.95 4.59
N ASN A 15 -5.82 -7.87 4.17
CA ASN A 15 -6.46 -6.74 3.51
C ASN A 15 -7.10 -7.15 2.16
N TYR A 16 -6.40 -7.94 1.35
CA TYR A 16 -6.92 -8.44 0.07
C TYR A 16 -8.04 -9.47 0.25
N LYS A 17 -7.97 -10.32 1.29
CA LYS A 17 -9.04 -11.27 1.63
C LYS A 17 -10.35 -10.58 2.03
N ALA A 18 -10.27 -9.40 2.66
CA ALA A 18 -11.46 -8.63 3.05
C ALA A 18 -12.22 -8.01 1.86
N SER A 19 -11.66 -8.06 0.64
CA SER A 19 -12.33 -7.55 -0.56
C SER A 19 -13.41 -8.52 -1.07
N GLN A 20 -14.65 -8.04 -1.23
CA GLN A 20 -15.87 -8.84 -1.42
C GLN A 20 -16.02 -9.58 -2.77
N SER A 21 -15.01 -9.63 -3.63
CA SER A 21 -15.17 -10.24 -4.96
C SER A 21 -14.93 -11.77 -4.94
N ARG A 22 -15.98 -12.56 -5.16
CA ARG A 22 -15.97 -14.04 -5.24
C ARG A 22 -14.95 -14.62 -6.24
N ALA A 23 -14.77 -14.01 -7.40
CA ALA A 23 -13.92 -14.55 -8.48
C ALA A 23 -12.40 -14.49 -8.21
N ARG A 24 -11.94 -13.85 -7.14
CA ARG A 24 -10.52 -13.50 -6.96
C ARG A 24 -9.77 -14.30 -5.89
N GLY A 25 -10.46 -15.10 -5.08
CA GLY A 25 -9.93 -15.79 -3.89
C GLY A 25 -8.66 -16.62 -4.14
N GLU A 26 -8.63 -17.39 -5.22
CA GLU A 26 -7.50 -18.30 -5.53
C GLU A 26 -6.26 -17.56 -6.06
N ASN A 27 -6.46 -16.46 -6.80
CA ASN A 27 -5.38 -15.79 -7.53
C ASN A 27 -4.70 -14.65 -6.76
N PHE A 28 -5.24 -14.21 -5.63
CA PHE A 28 -4.69 -13.07 -4.88
C PHE A 28 -3.25 -13.28 -4.43
N LYS A 29 -2.90 -14.47 -3.93
CA LYS A 29 -1.52 -14.73 -3.46
C LYS A 29 -0.51 -14.51 -4.57
N LYS A 30 -0.81 -15.01 -5.78
CA LYS A 30 0.00 -14.85 -6.99
C LYS A 30 0.11 -13.38 -7.40
N ILE A 31 -1.03 -12.67 -7.45
CA ILE A 31 -1.08 -11.25 -7.81
C ILE A 31 -0.25 -10.39 -6.84
N ILE A 32 -0.38 -10.61 -5.54
CA ILE A 32 0.35 -9.85 -4.53
C ILE A 32 1.84 -10.15 -4.65
N THR A 33 2.23 -11.42 -4.82
CA THR A 33 3.64 -11.80 -5.01
C THR A 33 4.24 -11.15 -6.25
N GLN A 34 3.60 -11.26 -7.40
CA GLN A 34 4.04 -10.61 -8.64
C GLN A 34 4.12 -9.07 -8.50
N SER A 35 3.22 -8.48 -7.72
CA SER A 35 3.22 -7.03 -7.49
C SER A 35 4.39 -6.61 -6.59
N ILE A 36 4.67 -7.38 -5.53
CA ILE A 36 5.83 -7.15 -4.66
C ILE A 36 7.12 -7.30 -5.46
N GLU A 37 7.28 -8.39 -6.21
CA GLU A 37 8.48 -8.66 -7.03
C GLU A 37 8.73 -7.54 -8.05
N ARG A 38 7.68 -7.07 -8.75
CA ARG A 38 7.80 -5.94 -9.68
C ARG A 38 8.21 -4.65 -8.99
N LEU A 39 7.70 -4.38 -7.80
CA LEU A 39 8.06 -3.17 -7.04
C LEU A 39 9.48 -3.24 -6.47
N ILE A 40 9.95 -4.44 -6.10
CA ILE A 40 11.35 -4.67 -5.72
C ILE A 40 12.27 -4.48 -6.92
N ALA A 41 11.94 -5.07 -8.07
CA ALA A 41 12.71 -4.93 -9.31
C ALA A 41 12.83 -3.47 -9.78
N ARG A 42 11.83 -2.63 -9.45
CA ARG A 42 11.84 -1.18 -9.73
C ARG A 42 12.56 -0.34 -8.67
N GLY A 43 13.11 -0.93 -7.61
CA GLY A 43 13.80 -0.20 -6.53
C GLY A 43 12.88 0.52 -5.54
N PHE A 44 11.55 0.33 -5.63
CA PHE A 44 10.60 1.04 -4.75
C PHE A 44 10.36 0.32 -3.41
N LEU A 45 10.61 -0.99 -3.36
CA LEU A 45 10.49 -1.81 -2.16
C LEU A 45 11.78 -2.58 -1.87
N VAL A 46 11.99 -2.88 -0.59
CA VAL A 46 12.94 -3.88 -0.10
C VAL A 46 12.13 -4.99 0.55
N GLY A 47 12.34 -6.23 0.11
CA GLY A 47 11.76 -7.42 0.71
C GLY A 47 12.70 -8.05 1.73
N TYR A 48 12.15 -8.47 2.87
CA TYR A 48 12.82 -9.28 3.88
C TYR A 48 12.13 -10.64 3.93
N GLY A 49 12.91 -11.71 3.99
CA GLY A 49 12.37 -13.05 3.83
C GLY A 49 13.38 -14.16 4.09
N VAL A 50 12.90 -15.39 3.91
CA VAL A 50 13.70 -16.61 4.08
C VAL A 50 13.99 -17.20 2.71
N LYS A 51 15.27 -17.38 2.39
CA LYS A 51 15.69 -18.11 1.19
C LYS A 51 15.76 -19.60 1.52
N THR A 52 14.97 -20.41 0.83
CA THR A 52 15.10 -21.87 0.85
C THR A 52 15.87 -22.34 -0.37
N LYS A 53 16.17 -23.65 -0.43
CA LYS A 53 16.76 -24.31 -1.60
C LYS A 53 15.99 -24.03 -2.89
N GLU A 54 14.67 -23.93 -2.80
CA GLU A 54 13.78 -23.76 -3.95
C GLU A 54 13.57 -22.29 -4.30
N LYS A 55 13.21 -21.44 -3.32
CA LYS A 55 12.77 -20.08 -3.60
C LYS A 55 12.94 -19.13 -2.42
N LEU A 56 12.77 -17.84 -2.70
CA LEU A 56 12.78 -16.79 -1.69
C LEU A 56 11.35 -16.51 -1.23
N PHE A 57 11.08 -16.65 0.06
CA PHE A 57 9.79 -16.35 0.67
C PHE A 57 9.84 -14.99 1.35
N ILE A 58 9.14 -14.01 0.81
CA ILE A 58 9.08 -12.65 1.36
C ILE A 58 8.06 -12.60 2.50
N ASP A 59 8.53 -12.31 3.71
CA ASP A 59 7.69 -12.17 4.91
C ASP A 59 7.36 -10.70 5.21
N LYS A 60 8.29 -9.78 4.95
CA LYS A 60 8.09 -8.34 5.22
C LYS A 60 8.55 -7.51 4.04
N VAL A 61 7.90 -6.36 3.85
CA VAL A 61 8.28 -5.39 2.81
C VAL A 61 8.41 -4.00 3.43
N LYS A 62 9.37 -3.21 2.93
CA LYS A 62 9.61 -1.84 3.36
C LYS A 62 9.76 -0.93 2.15
N LEU A 63 9.23 0.28 2.25
CA LEU A 63 9.42 1.31 1.22
C LEU A 63 10.85 1.86 1.24
N THR A 64 11.46 1.98 0.06
CA THR A 64 12.73 2.70 -0.10
C THR A 64 12.51 4.21 -0.06
N ALA A 65 13.61 4.97 0.03
CA ALA A 65 13.52 6.43 -0.07
C ALA A 65 12.99 6.87 -1.45
N GLU A 66 13.42 6.20 -2.51
CA GLU A 66 12.92 6.44 -3.86
C GLU A 66 11.43 6.12 -3.99
N GLY A 67 10.99 4.97 -3.47
CA GLY A 67 9.58 4.58 -3.47
C GLY A 67 8.70 5.62 -2.76
N ARG A 68 9.17 6.17 -1.63
CA ARG A 68 8.46 7.25 -0.94
C ARG A 68 8.35 8.53 -1.78
N ARG A 69 9.46 8.97 -2.37
CA ARG A 69 9.49 10.16 -3.25
C ARG A 69 8.54 9.98 -4.44
N ARG A 70 8.57 8.82 -5.07
CA ARG A 70 7.71 8.50 -6.22
C ARG A 70 6.22 8.52 -5.85
N VAL A 71 5.86 7.94 -4.71
CA VAL A 71 4.47 7.96 -4.22
C VAL A 71 4.01 9.39 -3.94
N GLN A 72 4.86 10.21 -3.34
CA GLN A 72 4.54 11.62 -3.06
C GLN A 72 4.28 12.39 -4.36
N GLN A 73 5.20 12.31 -5.32
CA GLN A 73 5.04 12.92 -6.65
C GLN A 73 3.76 12.46 -7.35
N TRP A 74 3.48 11.15 -7.30
CA TRP A 74 2.29 10.59 -7.92
C TRP A 74 1.00 11.10 -7.26
N ARG A 75 0.96 11.19 -5.91
CA ARG A 75 -0.18 11.75 -5.18
C ARG A 75 -0.42 13.22 -5.55
N GLU A 76 0.65 14.02 -5.60
CA GLU A 76 0.54 15.45 -5.90
C GLU A 76 0.10 15.72 -7.34
N SER A 77 0.59 14.93 -8.29
CA SER A 77 0.34 15.14 -9.73
C SER A 77 -0.99 14.55 -10.22
N ARG A 78 -1.42 13.40 -9.67
CA ARG A 78 -2.54 12.64 -10.22
C ARG A 78 -3.75 12.51 -9.31
N GLN A 79 -3.57 12.61 -8.00
CA GLN A 79 -4.71 12.45 -7.10
C GLN A 79 -5.52 13.74 -7.11
N ALA A 80 -6.75 13.66 -7.63
CA ALA A 80 -7.70 14.77 -7.57
C ALA A 80 -7.85 15.23 -6.12
N LYS A 81 -7.61 16.51 -5.88
CA LYS A 81 -7.83 17.11 -4.56
C LYS A 81 -9.33 17.22 -4.37
N LEU A 82 -9.84 16.67 -3.26
CA LEU A 82 -11.22 16.91 -2.89
C LEU A 82 -11.43 18.42 -2.73
N PRO A 83 -12.51 18.99 -3.28
CA PRO A 83 -12.90 20.36 -3.00
C PRO A 83 -13.42 20.42 -1.56
N LEU A 84 -12.50 20.48 -0.60
CA LEU A 84 -12.84 20.64 0.80
C LEU A 84 -13.31 22.08 1.01
N HIS A 85 -14.62 22.31 0.90
CA HIS A 85 -15.23 23.56 1.33
C HIS A 85 -14.91 23.76 2.82
N LYS A 86 -14.33 24.92 3.18
CA LYS A 86 -14.12 25.26 4.59
C LYS A 86 -15.50 25.38 5.23
N ILE A 87 -15.93 24.36 5.97
CA ILE A 87 -17.08 24.47 6.86
C ILE A 87 -16.65 25.42 7.98
N THR A 88 -16.84 26.72 7.77
CA THR A 88 -16.78 27.69 8.87
C THR A 88 -18.07 27.49 9.65
N ASN A 89 -17.96 26.96 10.87
CA ASN A 89 -19.06 26.96 11.83
C ASN A 89 -19.41 28.42 12.18
N LYS A 90 -20.20 29.09 11.34
CA LYS A 90 -20.92 30.29 11.77
C LYS A 90 -22.00 29.79 12.72
N CYS A 91 -21.81 29.99 14.02
CA CYS A 91 -22.85 29.83 15.02
C CYS A 91 -24.10 30.59 14.55
N ILE A 92 -25.13 29.85 14.13
CA ILE A 92 -26.43 30.41 13.84
C ILE A 92 -27.03 30.78 15.20
N LYS A 93 -26.95 32.06 15.58
CA LYS A 93 -27.73 32.59 16.70
C LYS A 93 -29.19 32.59 16.27
N LEU A 94 -29.95 31.61 16.73
CA LEU A 94 -31.41 31.64 16.69
C LEU A 94 -31.86 32.77 17.63
N LYS A 95 -32.63 33.72 17.07
CA LYS A 95 -33.35 34.76 17.83
C LYS A 95 -34.68 34.20 18.30
#